data_AF-G4MWV9-F1
#
_entry.id   AF-G4MWV9-F1
#
_cell.length_a   1.000
_cell.length_b   1.000
_cell.length_c   1.000
_cell.angle_alpha   90.00
_cell.angle_beta   90.00
_cell.angle_gamma   90.00
#
_symmetry.space_group_name_H-M   'P 1'
#
loop_
_entity.id
_entity.type
_entity.pdbx_description
1 polymer ?
#
loop_
_entity_poly.entity_id
_entity_poly.type
_entity_poly.pdbx_seq_one_letter_code
_entity_poly.pdbx_strand_id
1 'polypeptide(L)'
;MGHQIHVQDDGSVSGRVKEPACRGTWKVVWTCLATTFLCVWTLLCLATLVFMGLHLAAWDFEFPSRAEQILWRVSSLVLFLVTAAFWVAETAASWVRLGRWRRLYLLMVNPEKLAILDLQSSREDEKAAPAPRKAIELPLAWEFWTIAPIAFLYGVARLYQVLEGFLQLRHVDATVFVHVPWSMYFPHV
;
A
#
# COMPACT_ATOMS: atom_id res chain seq x y z
N MET A 1 10.79 64.60 -5.22
CA MET A 1 10.37 63.69 -6.30
C MET A 1 9.45 62.64 -5.68
N GLY A 2 8.15 62.94 -5.63
CA GLY A 2 7.15 62.15 -4.93
C GLY A 2 6.47 61.16 -5.88
N HIS A 3 6.34 59.92 -5.44
CA HIS A 3 5.70 58.84 -6.18
C HIS A 3 4.17 59.05 -6.11
N GLN A 4 3.55 59.38 -7.23
CA GLN A 4 2.10 59.50 -7.37
C GLN A 4 1.48 58.10 -7.36
N ILE A 5 0.57 57.85 -6.41
CA ILE A 5 -0.31 56.69 -6.37
C ILE A 5 -1.60 57.11 -7.10
N HIS A 6 -1.87 56.49 -8.25
CA HIS A 6 -3.14 56.64 -8.94
C HIS A 6 -4.18 55.76 -8.23
N VAL A 7 -5.13 56.38 -7.54
CA VAL A 7 -6.31 55.71 -6.96
C VAL A 7 -7.36 55.61 -8.08
N GLN A 8 -7.80 54.39 -8.36
CA GLN A 8 -8.88 54.10 -9.30
C GLN A 8 -10.20 54.14 -8.51
N ASP A 9 -11.07 55.11 -8.81
CA ASP A 9 -12.35 55.37 -8.13
C ASP A 9 -13.51 54.51 -8.68
N ASP A 10 -13.33 53.20 -8.69
CA ASP A 10 -14.42 52.25 -8.79
C ASP A 10 -14.29 51.25 -7.63
N GLY A 11 -15.35 51.09 -6.83
CA GLY A 11 -15.38 50.16 -5.68
C GLY A 11 -15.24 48.68 -6.05
N SER A 12 -14.65 48.37 -7.20
CA SER A 12 -14.20 47.06 -7.60
C SER A 12 -12.72 46.93 -7.27
N VAL A 13 -12.41 46.31 -6.13
CA VAL A 13 -11.10 45.71 -5.92
C VAL A 13 -10.98 44.54 -6.90
N SER A 14 -10.59 44.81 -8.15
CA SER A 14 -10.15 43.78 -9.08
C SER A 14 -8.73 43.35 -8.72
N GLY A 15 -8.59 42.87 -7.48
CA GLY A 15 -7.47 42.04 -7.08
C GLY A 15 -7.63 40.72 -7.82
N ARG A 16 -7.18 40.66 -9.07
CA ARG A 16 -7.07 39.40 -9.81
C ARG A 16 -6.02 38.57 -9.07
N VAL A 17 -6.45 37.82 -8.06
CA VAL A 17 -5.67 36.77 -7.44
C VAL A 17 -5.30 35.86 -8.60
N LYS A 18 -4.03 35.93 -9.05
CA LYS A 18 -3.51 34.98 -10.01
C LYS A 18 -3.55 33.64 -9.31
N GLU A 19 -4.62 32.88 -9.56
CA GLU A 19 -4.65 31.47 -9.22
C GLU A 19 -3.37 30.85 -9.76
N PRO A 20 -2.58 30.16 -8.93
CA PRO A 20 -1.41 29.48 -9.43
C PRO A 20 -1.88 28.31 -10.32
N ALA A 21 -2.03 28.59 -11.62
CA ALA A 21 -2.46 27.67 -12.68
C ALA A 21 -1.54 26.43 -12.84
N CYS A 22 -0.47 26.35 -12.06
CA CYS A 22 0.52 25.27 -12.10
C CYS A 22 0.54 24.42 -10.81
N ARG A 23 -0.35 24.68 -9.83
CA ARG A 23 -0.44 23.88 -8.57
C ARG A 23 -1.19 22.55 -8.79
N GLY A 24 -0.82 21.86 -9.87
CA GLY A 24 -0.70 20.40 -9.95
C GLY A 24 -1.96 19.56 -9.84
N THR A 25 -2.94 19.72 -10.73
CA THR A 25 -3.97 18.68 -10.99
C THR A 25 -3.32 17.30 -11.17
N TRP A 26 -2.15 17.26 -11.81
CA TRP A 26 -1.31 16.07 -11.96
C TRP A 26 -0.87 15.45 -10.63
N LYS A 27 -0.52 16.25 -9.61
CA LYS A 27 -0.17 15.74 -8.27
C LYS A 27 -1.37 15.09 -7.58
N VAL A 28 -2.57 15.64 -7.76
CA VAL A 28 -3.80 15.08 -7.19
C VAL A 28 -4.11 13.74 -7.84
N VAL A 29 -4.10 13.70 -9.18
CA VAL A 29 -4.32 12.45 -9.94
C VAL A 29 -3.29 11.40 -9.53
N TRP A 30 -2.01 11.77 -9.46
CA TRP A 30 -0.94 10.87 -9.04
C TRP A 30 -1.12 10.36 -7.61
N THR A 31 -1.51 11.23 -6.68
CA THR A 31 -1.77 10.84 -5.29
C THR A 31 -2.95 9.88 -5.21
N CYS A 32 -4.02 10.11 -5.98
CA CYS A 32 -5.18 9.23 -6.02
C CYS A 32 -4.82 7.86 -6.60
N LEU A 33 -4.07 7.80 -7.71
CA LEU A 33 -3.62 6.54 -8.32
C LEU A 33 -2.69 5.75 -7.39
N ALA A 34 -1.75 6.43 -6.73
CA ALA A 34 -0.90 5.80 -5.73
C ALA A 34 -1.72 5.25 -4.55
N THR A 35 -2.74 5.99 -4.10
CA THR A 35 -3.62 5.58 -3.00
C THR A 35 -4.47 4.37 -3.37
N THR A 36 -5.09 4.37 -4.54
CA THR A 36 -5.89 3.23 -5.01
C THR A 36 -5.03 1.98 -5.17
N PHE A 37 -3.81 2.13 -5.73
CA PHE A 37 -2.86 1.04 -5.82
C PHE A 37 -2.49 0.47 -4.45
N LEU A 38 -2.15 1.32 -3.48
CA LEU A 38 -1.82 0.89 -2.10
C LEU A 38 -3.00 0.18 -1.42
N CYS A 39 -4.23 0.68 -1.59
CA CYS A 39 -5.44 0.05 -1.05
C CYS A 39 -5.65 -1.34 -1.65
N VAL A 40 -5.59 -1.47 -2.98
CA VAL A 40 -5.74 -2.76 -3.67
C VAL A 40 -4.64 -3.75 -3.23
N TRP A 41 -3.39 -3.28 -3.16
CA TRP A 41 -2.26 -4.08 -2.72
C TRP A 41 -2.42 -4.60 -1.28
N THR A 42 -2.90 -3.74 -0.38
CA THR A 42 -3.14 -4.10 1.03
C THR A 42 -4.23 -5.17 1.15
N LEU A 43 -5.34 -5.02 0.43
CA LEU A 43 -6.43 -6.01 0.42
C LEU A 43 -5.95 -7.36 -0.12
N LEU A 44 -5.14 -7.36 -1.17
CA LEU A 44 -4.55 -8.57 -1.74
C LEU A 44 -3.62 -9.28 -0.73
N CYS A 45 -2.76 -8.52 -0.05
CA CYS A 45 -1.85 -9.08 0.97
C CYS A 45 -2.64 -9.68 2.14
N LEU A 46 -3.69 -9.00 2.61
CA LEU A 46 -4.61 -9.53 3.64
C LEU A 46 -5.22 -10.87 3.23
N ALA A 47 -5.75 -10.97 2.00
CA ALA A 47 -6.30 -12.21 1.50
C ALA A 47 -5.26 -13.35 1.48
N THR A 48 -4.02 -13.06 1.07
CA THR A 48 -2.94 -14.06 1.08
C THR A 48 -2.51 -14.49 2.48
N LEU A 49 -2.47 -13.56 3.45
CA LEU A 49 -2.15 -13.90 4.84
C LEU A 49 -3.26 -14.74 5.48
N VAL A 50 -4.52 -14.49 5.16
CA VAL A 50 -5.64 -15.35 5.59
C VAL A 50 -5.50 -16.74 4.99
N PHE A 51 -5.24 -16.85 3.68
CA PHE A 51 -5.05 -18.14 3.01
C PHE A 51 -3.87 -18.94 3.61
N MET A 52 -2.74 -18.29 3.85
CA MET A 52 -1.58 -18.93 4.47
C MET A 52 -1.80 -19.22 5.97
N GLY A 53 -2.59 -18.39 6.64
CA GLY A 53 -3.07 -18.63 8.01
C GLY A 53 -3.95 -19.87 8.11
N LEU A 54 -4.79 -20.14 7.09
CA LEU A 54 -5.55 -21.39 7.00
C LEU A 54 -4.62 -22.61 6.83
N HIS A 55 -3.52 -22.48 6.10
CA HIS A 55 -2.50 -23.54 6.02
C HIS A 55 -1.84 -23.76 7.38
N LEU A 56 -1.54 -22.71 8.13
CA LEU A 56 -1.05 -22.83 9.50
C LEU A 56 -2.09 -23.40 10.46
N ALA A 57 -3.39 -23.15 10.25
CA ALA A 57 -4.47 -23.72 11.06
C ALA A 57 -4.65 -25.23 10.80
N ALA A 58 -4.26 -25.72 9.63
CA ALA A 58 -4.23 -27.14 9.27
C ALA A 58 -3.03 -27.91 9.87
N TRP A 59 -2.40 -27.38 10.94
CA TRP A 59 -1.15 -27.88 11.53
C TRP A 59 -1.19 -29.35 11.99
N ASP A 60 -2.38 -29.83 12.37
CA ASP A 60 -2.63 -31.14 12.95
C ASP A 60 -3.02 -32.23 11.93
N PHE A 61 -2.98 -31.97 10.62
CA PHE A 61 -3.18 -33.03 9.64
C PHE A 61 -2.06 -34.09 9.72
N GLU A 62 -2.47 -35.34 9.93
CA GLU A 62 -1.58 -36.51 9.98
C GLU A 62 -1.24 -36.95 8.54
N PHE A 63 -0.02 -36.62 8.10
CA PHE A 63 0.51 -37.12 6.82
C PHE A 63 1.22 -38.47 7.01
N PRO A 64 1.15 -39.37 6.02
CA PRO A 64 1.70 -40.73 6.10
C PRO A 64 3.23 -40.78 6.24
N SER A 65 3.96 -39.72 5.88
CA SER A 65 5.41 -39.61 6.13
C SER A 65 5.78 -38.37 6.95
N ARG A 66 6.70 -38.51 7.90
CA ARG A 66 7.21 -37.37 8.71
C ARG A 66 7.95 -36.32 7.87
N ALA A 67 8.55 -36.75 6.75
CA ALA A 67 9.27 -35.85 5.85
C ALA A 67 8.31 -34.86 5.18
N GLU A 68 7.19 -35.35 4.63
CA GLU A 68 6.16 -34.52 4.00
C GLU A 68 5.56 -33.49 4.98
N GLN A 69 5.32 -33.91 6.22
CA GLN A 69 4.79 -33.02 7.25
C GLN A 69 5.76 -31.88 7.61
N ILE A 70 7.07 -32.16 7.70
CA ILE A 70 8.09 -31.15 7.97
C ILE A 70 8.24 -30.21 6.76
N LEU A 71 8.28 -30.76 5.55
CA LEU A 71 8.34 -29.97 4.30
C LEU A 71 7.16 -29.01 4.20
N TRP A 72 5.95 -29.49 4.47
CA TRP A 72 4.72 -28.70 4.43
C TRP A 72 4.66 -27.59 5.50
N ARG A 73 5.14 -27.87 6.72
CA ARG A 73 5.23 -26.86 7.81
C ARG A 73 6.24 -25.78 7.48
N VAL A 74 7.43 -26.17 7.02
CA VAL A 74 8.50 -25.23 6.67
C VAL A 74 8.09 -24.38 5.48
N SER A 75 7.49 -24.96 4.44
CA SER A 75 7.03 -24.18 3.28
C SER A 75 5.94 -23.18 3.65
N SER A 76 4.97 -23.59 4.48
CA SER A 76 3.87 -22.70 4.91
C SER A 76 4.36 -21.57 5.82
N LEU A 77 5.27 -21.86 6.75
CA LEU A 77 5.88 -20.85 7.63
C LEU A 77 6.76 -19.86 6.85
N VAL A 78 7.59 -20.36 5.93
CA VAL A 78 8.45 -19.50 5.10
C VAL A 78 7.59 -18.57 4.24
N LEU A 79 6.55 -19.09 3.58
CA LEU A 79 5.65 -18.28 2.76
C LEU A 79 4.90 -17.22 3.58
N PHE A 80 4.44 -17.57 4.78
CA PHE A 80 3.77 -16.62 5.69
C PHE A 80 4.73 -15.53 6.16
N LEU A 81 5.89 -15.91 6.69
CA LEU A 81 6.86 -14.98 7.26
C LEU A 81 7.45 -14.04 6.21
N VAL A 82 7.82 -14.54 5.03
CA VAL A 82 8.39 -13.68 3.97
C VAL A 82 7.36 -12.65 3.48
N THR A 83 6.09 -13.07 3.36
CA THR A 83 5.00 -12.19 2.92
C THR A 83 4.70 -11.14 3.99
N ALA A 84 4.63 -11.53 5.26
CA ALA A 84 4.37 -10.63 6.36
C ALA A 84 5.52 -9.63 6.56
N ALA A 85 6.78 -10.08 6.52
CA ALA A 85 7.95 -9.22 6.69
C ALA A 85 8.06 -8.18 5.58
N PHE A 86 7.86 -8.59 4.32
CA PHE A 86 7.84 -7.67 3.18
C PHE A 86 6.71 -6.64 3.30
N TRP A 87 5.50 -7.09 3.67
CA TRP A 87 4.36 -6.19 3.86
C TRP A 87 4.59 -5.17 4.98
N VAL A 88 5.18 -5.59 6.10
CA VAL A 88 5.54 -4.70 7.22
C VAL A 88 6.61 -3.69 6.81
N ALA A 89 7.64 -4.12 6.07
CA ALA A 89 8.70 -3.23 5.60
C ALA A 89 8.17 -2.19 4.60
N GLU A 90 7.35 -2.59 3.63
CA GLU A 90 6.71 -1.68 2.68
C GLU A 90 5.75 -0.72 3.37
N THR A 91 4.97 -1.21 4.34
CA THR A 91 4.08 -0.37 5.15
C THR A 91 4.90 0.63 5.96
N ALA A 92 5.95 0.20 6.66
CA ALA A 92 6.83 1.10 7.40
C ALA A 92 7.50 2.13 6.47
N ALA A 93 7.97 1.73 5.30
CA ALA A 93 8.54 2.62 4.31
C ALA A 93 7.52 3.63 3.77
N SER A 94 6.28 3.20 3.52
CA SER A 94 5.16 4.08 3.13
C SER A 94 4.80 5.09 4.22
N TRP A 95 4.82 4.66 5.48
CA TRP A 95 4.56 5.52 6.64
C TRP A 95 5.66 6.58 6.83
N VAL A 96 6.92 6.17 6.66
CA VAL A 96 8.07 7.09 6.70
C VAL A 96 8.03 8.08 5.53
N ARG A 97 7.68 7.62 4.32
CA ARG A 97 7.59 8.47 3.12
C ARG A 97 6.46 9.48 3.17
N LEU A 98 5.28 9.10 3.66
CA LEU A 98 4.11 9.96 3.59
C LEU A 98 4.19 11.15 4.53
N GLY A 99 4.94 11.09 5.64
CA GLY A 99 5.19 12.21 6.59
C GLY A 99 3.94 12.88 7.20
N ARG A 100 2.75 12.54 6.71
CA ARG A 100 1.45 13.15 6.96
C ARG A 100 0.99 12.86 8.37
N TRP A 101 1.31 11.66 8.87
CA TRP A 101 1.07 11.25 10.25
C TRP A 101 1.90 12.03 11.26
N ARG A 102 3.10 12.52 10.90
CA ARG A 102 3.87 13.43 11.77
C ARG A 102 3.17 14.77 11.92
N ARG A 103 2.61 15.31 10.83
CA ARG A 103 1.77 16.51 10.87
C ARG A 103 0.47 16.28 11.63
N LEU A 104 -0.22 15.17 11.42
CA LEU A 104 -1.44 14.81 12.17
C LEU A 104 -1.16 14.60 13.67
N TYR A 105 -0.05 13.95 14.00
CA TYR A 105 0.40 13.80 15.38
C TYR A 105 0.72 15.16 16.02
N LEU A 106 1.43 16.04 15.30
CA LEU A 106 1.71 17.40 15.77
C LEU A 106 0.43 18.24 15.89
N LEU A 107 -0.54 18.08 14.97
CA LEU A 107 -1.87 18.69 15.06
C LEU A 107 -2.60 18.27 16.34
N MET A 108 -2.58 16.97 16.67
CA MET A 108 -3.30 16.45 17.82
C MET A 108 -2.59 16.70 19.16
N VAL A 109 -1.27 16.59 19.20
CA VAL A 109 -0.51 16.65 20.46
C VAL A 109 -0.05 18.07 20.79
N ASN A 110 0.38 18.86 19.80
CA ASN A 110 0.95 20.20 20.01
C ASN A 110 0.69 21.10 18.80
N PRO A 111 -0.56 21.58 18.61
CA PRO A 111 -0.95 22.37 17.44
C PRO A 111 -0.11 23.64 17.28
N GLU A 112 0.34 24.24 18.39
CA GLU A 112 1.21 25.43 18.38
C GLU A 112 2.57 25.15 17.70
N LYS A 113 3.15 23.98 17.97
CA LYS A 113 4.43 23.58 17.39
C LYS A 113 4.32 23.39 15.87
N LEU A 114 3.16 22.97 15.38
CA LEU A 114 2.88 22.89 13.95
C LEU A 114 2.74 24.28 13.33
N ALA A 115 2.03 25.21 13.98
CA ALA A 115 1.87 26.57 13.49
C ALA A 115 3.23 27.27 13.33
N ILE A 116 4.14 27.08 14.28
CA ILE A 116 5.51 27.61 14.21
C ILE A 116 6.29 26.99 13.04
N LEU A 117 6.20 25.67 12.84
CA LEU A 117 6.87 24.97 11.73
C LEU A 117 6.32 25.38 10.36
N ASP A 118 5.00 25.58 10.24
CA ASP A 118 4.35 25.99 8.99
C ASP A 118 4.68 27.45 8.64
N LEU A 119 4.73 28.32 9.65
CA LEU A 119 5.21 29.71 9.53
C LEU A 119 6.69 29.75 9.12
N GLN A 120 7.54 28.90 9.71
CA GLN A 120 8.95 28.78 9.33
C GLN A 120 9.08 28.33 7.87
N SER A 121 8.35 27.30 7.45
CA SER A 121 8.38 26.80 6.07
C SER A 121 7.88 27.85 5.07
N SER A 122 6.86 28.63 5.42
CA SER A 122 6.34 29.72 4.60
C SER A 122 7.35 30.86 4.48
N ARG A 123 8.09 31.15 5.57
CA ARG A 123 9.12 32.20 5.60
C ARG A 123 10.38 31.80 4.84
N GLU A 124 10.73 30.52 4.83
CA GLU A 124 11.78 29.96 3.98
C GLU A 124 11.38 30.00 2.50
N ASP A 125 10.13 29.65 2.19
CA ASP A 125 9.56 29.73 0.85
C ASP A 125 9.49 31.17 0.31
N GLU A 126 9.31 32.16 1.20
CA GLU A 126 9.31 33.60 0.87
C GLU A 126 10.73 34.18 0.73
N LYS A 127 11.69 33.71 1.53
CA LYS A 127 13.11 34.10 1.43
C LYS A 127 13.83 33.47 0.24
N ALA A 128 13.33 32.35 -0.26
CA ALA A 128 13.73 31.83 -1.56
C ALA A 128 13.23 32.80 -2.64
N ALA A 129 14.13 33.69 -3.10
CA ALA A 129 14.04 34.37 -4.40
C ALA A 129 13.68 33.32 -5.50
N PRO A 130 13.30 33.69 -6.74
CA PRO A 130 12.89 32.73 -7.79
C PRO A 130 14.03 31.81 -8.30
N ALA A 131 14.97 31.44 -7.44
CA ALA A 131 15.73 30.22 -7.56
C ALA A 131 14.76 29.03 -7.65
N PRO A 132 14.96 28.12 -8.61
CA PRO A 132 14.13 26.93 -8.75
C PRO A 132 14.14 26.21 -7.41
N ARG A 133 12.96 26.09 -6.78
CA ARG A 133 12.80 25.30 -5.56
C ARG A 133 13.51 23.98 -5.80
N LYS A 134 14.46 23.65 -4.93
CA LYS A 134 14.90 22.27 -4.76
C LYS A 134 13.74 21.54 -4.10
N ALA A 135 12.65 21.37 -4.87
CA ALA A 135 11.71 20.33 -4.62
C ALA A 135 12.58 19.09 -4.43
N ILE A 136 12.41 18.44 -3.30
CA ILE A 136 12.72 17.03 -3.22
C ILE A 136 11.77 16.40 -4.25
N GLU A 137 12.13 16.51 -5.53
CA GLU A 137 11.70 15.62 -6.59
C GLU A 137 12.38 14.32 -6.21
N LEU A 138 11.79 13.63 -5.24
CA LEU A 138 12.04 12.20 -5.07
C LEU A 138 11.97 11.66 -6.49
N PRO A 139 13.02 11.00 -7.01
CA PRO A 139 13.00 10.35 -8.32
C PRO A 139 12.10 9.11 -8.22
N LEU A 140 10.85 9.33 -7.81
CA LEU A 140 9.83 8.34 -7.59
C LEU A 140 9.47 7.68 -8.92
N ALA A 141 9.61 8.39 -10.05
CA ALA A 141 9.50 7.79 -11.37
C ALA A 141 10.52 6.65 -11.59
N TRP A 142 11.76 6.81 -11.11
CA TRP A 142 12.78 5.76 -11.16
C TRP A 142 12.44 4.62 -10.19
N GLU A 143 11.99 4.94 -8.97
CA GLU A 143 11.48 3.93 -8.04
C GLU A 143 10.32 3.14 -8.67
N PHE A 144 9.33 3.79 -9.30
CA PHE A 144 8.23 3.13 -9.99
C PHE A 144 8.68 2.29 -11.19
N TRP A 145 9.64 2.75 -11.99
CA TRP A 145 10.19 1.97 -13.09
C TRP A 145 10.94 0.73 -12.61
N THR A 146 11.53 0.76 -11.42
CA THR A 146 12.16 -0.42 -10.80
C THR A 146 11.16 -1.31 -10.07
N ILE A 147 10.13 -0.74 -9.45
CA ILE A 147 9.10 -1.46 -8.69
C ILE A 147 8.09 -2.13 -9.64
N ALA A 148 7.73 -1.51 -10.76
CA ALA A 148 6.75 -2.04 -11.71
C ALA A 148 7.09 -3.44 -12.27
N PRO A 149 8.31 -3.72 -12.77
CA PRO A 149 8.65 -5.07 -13.24
C PRO A 149 8.70 -6.07 -12.09
N ILE A 150 9.18 -5.68 -10.91
CA ILE A 150 9.21 -6.54 -9.72
C ILE A 150 7.78 -6.87 -9.26
N ALA A 151 6.89 -5.88 -9.21
CA ALA A 151 5.49 -6.04 -8.87
C ALA A 151 4.73 -6.87 -9.92
N PHE A 152 5.03 -6.67 -11.20
CA PHE A 152 4.47 -7.47 -12.29
C PHE A 152 4.90 -8.94 -12.19
N LEU A 153 6.20 -9.20 -12.03
CA LEU A 153 6.75 -10.55 -11.84
C LEU A 153 6.16 -11.22 -10.60
N TYR A 154 6.03 -10.48 -9.50
CA TYR A 154 5.39 -10.99 -8.28
C TYR A 154 3.91 -11.28 -8.49
N GLY A 155 3.18 -10.41 -9.21
CA GLY A 155 1.78 -10.63 -9.59
C GLY A 155 1.61 -11.89 -10.44
N VAL A 156 2.50 -12.11 -11.41
CA VAL A 156 2.52 -13.33 -12.23
C VAL A 156 2.85 -14.57 -11.39
N ALA A 157 3.85 -14.50 -10.50
CA ALA A 157 4.20 -15.60 -9.61
C ALA A 157 3.04 -15.96 -8.67
N ARG A 158 2.31 -14.96 -8.16
CA ARG A 158 1.12 -15.17 -7.33
C ARG A 158 -0.05 -15.75 -8.13
N LEU A 159 -0.26 -15.32 -9.38
CA LEU A 159 -1.27 -15.90 -10.26
C LEU A 159 -0.97 -17.38 -10.55
N TYR A 160 0.30 -17.71 -10.77
CA TYR A 160 0.73 -19.09 -10.95
C TYR A 160 0.40 -19.97 -9.73
N GLN A 161 0.62 -19.48 -8.50
CA GLN A 161 0.32 -20.24 -7.29
C GLN A 161 -1.19 -20.50 -7.09
N VAL A 162 -2.04 -19.59 -7.56
CA VAL A 162 -3.51 -19.79 -7.58
C VAL A 162 -3.91 -20.81 -8.64
N LEU A 163 -3.32 -20.73 -9.84
CA LEU A 163 -3.57 -21.67 -10.94
C LEU A 163 -3.15 -23.10 -10.58
N GLU A 164 -2.02 -23.27 -9.91
CA GLU A 164 -1.55 -24.57 -9.42
C GLU A 164 -2.55 -25.20 -8.44
N GLY A 165 -3.14 -24.39 -7.54
CA GLY A 165 -4.21 -24.86 -6.65
C GLY A 165 -5.44 -25.38 -7.40
N PHE A 166 -5.83 -24.73 -8.49
CA PHE A 166 -6.92 -25.21 -9.35
C PHE A 166 -6.55 -26.47 -10.14
N LEU A 167 -5.29 -26.58 -10.60
CA LEU A 167 -4.80 -27.77 -11.27
C LEU A 167 -4.76 -28.98 -10.32
N GLN A 168 -4.38 -28.78 -9.06
CA GLN A 168 -4.41 -29.82 -8.03
C GLN A 168 -5.83 -30.29 -7.70
N LEU A 169 -6.81 -29.37 -7.66
CA LEU A 169 -8.22 -29.75 -7.49
C LEU A 169 -8.74 -30.59 -8.66
N ARG A 170 -8.25 -30.35 -9.88
CA ARG A 170 -8.58 -31.16 -11.06
C ARG A 170 -7.90 -32.53 -11.05
N HIS A 171 -6.71 -32.62 -10.44
CA HIS A 171 -5.91 -33.84 -10.42
C HIS A 171 -6.21 -34.73 -9.20
N VAL A 172 -7.26 -34.41 -8.41
CA VAL A 172 -7.64 -35.17 -7.22
C VAL A 172 -7.98 -36.61 -7.60
N ASP A 173 -7.40 -37.56 -6.87
CA ASP A 173 -7.57 -38.99 -7.15
C ASP A 173 -9.05 -39.40 -7.07
N ALA A 174 -9.47 -40.27 -8.00
CA ALA A 174 -10.84 -40.77 -8.11
C ALA A 174 -11.35 -41.45 -6.82
N THR A 175 -10.43 -41.83 -5.92
CA THR A 175 -10.71 -42.44 -4.61
C THR A 175 -11.40 -41.49 -3.64
N VAL A 176 -11.26 -40.17 -3.79
CA VAL A 176 -11.93 -39.16 -2.96
C VAL A 176 -13.42 -39.02 -3.30
N PHE A 177 -13.83 -39.41 -4.50
CA PHE A 177 -15.25 -39.45 -4.91
C PHE A 177 -15.96 -40.73 -4.47
N VAL A 178 -15.25 -41.66 -3.82
CA VAL A 178 -15.89 -42.84 -3.23
C VAL A 178 -16.69 -42.36 -2.02
N HIS A 179 -18.01 -42.45 -2.12
CA HIS A 179 -18.90 -42.01 -1.07
C HIS A 179 -18.59 -42.75 0.23
N VAL A 180 -18.29 -41.99 1.28
CA VAL A 180 -18.31 -42.51 2.65
C VAL A 180 -19.73 -42.99 2.95
N PRO A 181 -19.96 -44.26 3.30
CA PRO A 181 -21.30 -44.78 3.56
C PRO A 181 -21.78 -44.28 4.93
N TRP A 182 -22.22 -43.03 4.98
CA TRP A 182 -22.78 -42.40 6.17
C TRP A 182 -23.97 -43.18 6.76
N SER A 183 -24.69 -43.94 5.93
CA SER A 183 -25.80 -44.81 6.34
C SER A 183 -25.39 -45.97 7.25
N MET A 184 -24.11 -46.34 7.27
CA MET A 184 -23.58 -47.38 8.17
C MET A 184 -23.33 -46.85 9.60
N TYR A 185 -23.24 -45.53 9.76
CA TYR A 185 -22.93 -44.88 11.05
C TYR A 185 -24.18 -44.44 11.83
N PHE A 186 -25.34 -44.36 11.19
CA PHE A 186 -26.59 -44.12 11.89
C PHE A 186 -27.12 -45.45 12.43
N PRO A 187 -27.20 -45.63 13.77
CA PRO A 187 -27.80 -46.83 14.34
C PRO A 187 -29.24 -46.93 13.82
N HIS A 188 -29.56 -48.06 13.22
CA HIS A 188 -30.86 -48.31 12.63
C HIS A 188 -31.83 -48.43 13.81
N VAL A 189 -32.69 -47.42 13.98
CA VAL A 189 -33.81 -47.44 14.94
C VAL A 189 -35.02 -48.03 14.25
#